data_AF-A0A1B6LMV5-F1
#
_entry.id   AF-A0A1B6LMV5-F1
#
_cell.length_a   1.000
_cell.length_b   1.000
_cell.length_c   1.000
_cell.angle_alpha   90.00
_cell.angle_beta   90.00
_cell.angle_gamma   90.00
#
_symmetry.space_group_name_H-M   'P 1'
#
loop_
_entity.id
_entity.type
_entity.pdbx_description
1 polymer ?
#
loop_
_entity_poly.entity_id
_entity_poly.type
_entity_poly.pdbx_seq_one_letter_code
_entity_poly.pdbx_strand_id
1 'polypeptide(L)'
;HGHPDLAGNFVESLSYDMGSDKPGSTPDPSSTHPNSHGTKCAGEIAMVANNNQCGVGIAYNAKIAGVKVLGKRSVDYVEAKGLVYRLDKFDIYSNSWGPADDGLTMEKVGRMSALSFEKGCTQGRQGKGAIYIFAGGNGRHTNDNCGADGLVNNVYTIAISSVSQKGKVVYYSERCTAIFAAAYSGGNSYDEKVATIDLNKGCTTGFSGTSAAAPLATGIVALALDANPKLTYRDVMHLIPMSAEVAPLADNGDIWYKNGRGFWVSNDFGFGLLNGENMVNLAKTWKNVPKKNTCIVSVKLDNPQYITVGETANIEFQTVACQDTTKDAVHYLEQVEVTSTVQYPYRGALSMTLKSPAGTKSTLLETRPLDSNKDGLKEWPIKTLHNWGENPKGTWEIEVKANSLTGVKAASGYVLEFTITFHGTKDMPAHYAQGRKYSAFRLSNGKTSEV
;
A
#
# COMPACT_ATOMS: atom_id res chain seq x y z
N HIS A 1 17.97 -18.70 8.42
CA HIS A 1 19.44 -18.56 8.34
C HIS A 1 20.11 -19.84 7.82
N GLY A 2 19.86 -21.03 8.41
CA GLY A 2 20.49 -22.30 7.96
C GLY A 2 19.90 -22.97 6.69
N HIS A 3 19.05 -22.28 5.93
CA HIS A 3 18.51 -22.79 4.66
C HIS A 3 19.58 -22.64 3.57
N PRO A 4 19.94 -23.68 2.79
CA PRO A 4 21.07 -23.54 1.87
C PRO A 4 20.86 -22.46 0.78
N ASP A 5 19.61 -22.23 0.35
CA ASP A 5 19.24 -21.16 -0.59
C ASP A 5 19.21 -19.77 0.03
N LEU A 6 19.35 -19.63 1.34
CA LEU A 6 19.38 -18.33 2.00
C LEU A 6 20.74 -18.05 2.62
N ALA A 7 21.52 -19.09 2.94
CA ALA A 7 22.75 -18.98 3.71
C ALA A 7 23.78 -18.02 3.10
N GLY A 8 23.90 -17.95 1.77
CA GLY A 8 24.83 -17.03 1.10
C GLY A 8 24.43 -15.55 1.16
N ASN A 9 23.14 -15.27 1.39
CA ASN A 9 22.57 -13.93 1.36
C ASN A 9 22.07 -13.44 2.73
N PHE A 10 21.84 -14.36 3.67
CA PHE A 10 21.35 -14.04 5.01
C PHE A 10 22.45 -13.38 5.85
N VAL A 11 22.12 -12.27 6.51
CA VAL A 11 23.03 -11.56 7.41
C VAL A 11 22.52 -11.66 8.85
N GLU A 12 23.04 -12.65 9.56
CA GLU A 12 22.62 -12.97 10.92
C GLU A 12 22.92 -11.83 11.92
N SER A 13 24.07 -11.17 11.77
CA SER A 13 24.47 -10.02 12.61
C SER A 13 23.58 -8.78 12.44
N LEU A 14 22.71 -8.77 11.42
CA LEU A 14 21.70 -7.74 11.21
C LEU A 14 20.29 -8.23 11.55
N SER A 15 20.12 -9.44 12.06
CA SER A 15 18.80 -10.02 12.36
C SER A 15 18.48 -9.91 13.85
N TYR A 16 17.19 -9.79 14.20
CA TYR A 16 16.77 -9.65 15.59
C TYR A 16 15.34 -10.13 15.87
N ASP A 17 15.11 -10.78 17.02
CA ASP A 17 13.78 -11.06 17.56
C ASP A 17 13.33 -9.93 18.48
N MET A 18 12.43 -9.07 18.01
CA MET A 18 11.99 -7.87 18.73
C MET A 18 11.15 -8.19 19.97
N GLY A 19 10.54 -9.37 20.00
CA GLY A 19 9.77 -9.87 21.14
C GLY A 19 10.62 -10.56 22.20
N SER A 20 11.94 -10.67 22.00
CA SER A 20 12.86 -11.32 22.92
C SER A 20 13.59 -10.29 23.79
N ASP A 21 13.64 -10.59 25.10
CA ASP A 21 14.41 -9.83 26.08
C ASP A 21 15.92 -10.13 26.01
N LYS A 22 16.36 -11.06 25.15
CA LYS A 22 17.76 -11.47 25.02
C LYS A 22 18.46 -10.69 23.90
N PRO A 23 19.50 -9.90 24.20
CA PRO A 23 20.34 -9.26 23.19
C PRO A 23 20.95 -10.29 22.22
N GLY A 24 21.00 -9.97 20.93
CA GLY A 24 21.51 -10.86 19.89
C GLY A 24 20.61 -12.04 19.54
N SER A 25 19.38 -12.10 20.06
CA SER A 25 18.44 -13.16 19.66
C SER A 25 18.08 -13.04 18.18
N THR A 26 18.34 -14.11 17.44
CA THR A 26 17.97 -14.21 16.03
C THR A 26 16.55 -14.77 15.90
N PRO A 27 15.78 -14.39 14.87
CA PRO A 27 14.51 -15.03 14.58
C PRO A 27 14.67 -16.55 14.44
N ASP A 28 14.06 -17.29 15.37
CA ASP A 28 14.01 -18.76 15.31
C ASP A 28 12.65 -19.22 14.80
N PRO A 29 12.59 -19.83 13.60
CA PRO A 29 11.35 -20.38 13.07
C PRO A 29 10.98 -21.76 13.63
N SER A 30 11.84 -22.39 14.45
CA SER A 30 11.71 -23.79 14.90
C SER A 30 10.48 -24.09 15.75
N SER A 31 9.73 -23.07 16.20
CA SER A 31 8.72 -23.28 17.25
C SER A 31 7.30 -23.62 16.78
N THR A 32 6.90 -23.46 15.51
CA THR A 32 5.61 -23.94 14.93
C THR A 32 5.49 -23.61 13.42
N HIS A 33 4.62 -24.32 12.66
CA HIS A 33 4.32 -24.10 11.22
C HIS A 33 4.00 -22.62 10.82
N PRO A 34 3.32 -21.79 11.65
CA PRO A 34 3.10 -20.36 11.40
C PRO A 34 4.37 -19.53 11.27
N ASN A 35 5.51 -19.96 11.84
CA ASN A 35 6.77 -19.22 11.76
C ASN A 35 7.54 -19.44 10.44
N SER A 36 7.00 -20.24 9.52
CA SER A 36 7.58 -20.43 8.17
C SER A 36 7.46 -19.20 7.27
N HIS A 37 6.49 -18.34 7.55
CA HIS A 37 6.08 -17.24 6.67
C HIS A 37 7.22 -16.28 6.29
N GLY A 38 8.01 -15.81 7.27
CA GLY A 38 9.16 -14.94 6.99
C GLY A 38 10.26 -15.62 6.18
N THR A 39 10.41 -16.94 6.29
CA THR A 39 11.38 -17.71 5.48
C THR A 39 10.94 -17.78 4.02
N LYS A 40 9.64 -17.99 3.76
CA LYS A 40 9.04 -17.98 2.42
C LYS A 40 9.20 -16.62 1.74
N CYS A 41 8.86 -15.54 2.47
CA CYS A 41 9.05 -14.16 2.00
C CYS A 41 10.53 -13.88 1.66
N ALA A 42 11.46 -14.33 2.52
CA ALA A 42 12.88 -14.11 2.31
C ALA A 42 13.41 -14.80 1.05
N GLY A 43 12.89 -15.99 0.73
CA GLY A 43 13.26 -16.71 -0.49
C GLY A 43 12.84 -15.98 -1.77
N GLU A 44 11.62 -15.44 -1.81
CA GLU A 44 11.13 -14.68 -2.97
C GLU A 44 12.03 -13.48 -3.29
N ILE A 45 12.57 -12.84 -2.26
CA ILE A 45 13.46 -11.68 -2.42
C ILE A 45 14.85 -12.14 -2.86
N ALA A 46 15.48 -13.07 -2.13
CA ALA A 46 16.93 -13.27 -2.20
C ALA A 46 17.39 -14.73 -2.08
N MET A 47 16.56 -15.73 -2.42
CA MET A 47 17.09 -17.08 -2.56
C MET A 47 18.17 -17.14 -3.66
N VAL A 48 19.23 -17.89 -3.40
CA VAL A 48 20.44 -17.96 -4.22
C VAL A 48 20.12 -18.56 -5.60
N ALA A 49 20.71 -18.00 -6.66
CA ALA A 49 20.61 -18.54 -8.01
C ALA A 49 21.69 -19.59 -8.30
N ASN A 50 21.45 -20.46 -9.28
CA ASN A 50 22.47 -21.33 -9.90
C ASN A 50 23.19 -22.29 -8.94
N ASN A 51 22.53 -22.76 -7.90
CA ASN A 51 23.07 -23.69 -6.90
C ASN A 51 22.35 -25.06 -6.85
N ASN A 52 21.51 -25.35 -7.85
CA ASN A 52 20.70 -26.57 -7.97
C ASN A 52 19.75 -26.83 -6.79
N GLN A 53 19.26 -25.76 -6.16
CA GLN A 53 18.30 -25.82 -5.07
C GLN A 53 17.08 -24.94 -5.39
N CYS A 54 15.90 -25.40 -4.97
CA CYS A 54 14.59 -24.76 -5.13
C CYS A 54 14.41 -23.91 -6.40
N GLY A 55 14.75 -22.61 -6.36
CA GLY A 55 14.50 -21.64 -7.41
C GLY A 55 15.48 -20.46 -7.38
N VAL A 56 14.99 -19.25 -7.68
CA VAL A 56 15.80 -18.02 -7.66
C VAL A 56 14.99 -16.84 -7.08
N GLY A 57 15.62 -16.04 -6.21
CA GLY A 57 15.02 -14.82 -5.69
C GLY A 57 15.06 -13.71 -6.73
N ILE A 58 14.11 -12.78 -6.69
CA ILE A 58 14.05 -11.65 -7.63
C ILE A 58 15.35 -10.84 -7.60
N ALA A 59 15.88 -10.57 -6.40
CA ALA A 59 17.15 -9.93 -6.15
C ALA A 59 18.12 -10.94 -5.51
N TYR A 60 18.44 -12.02 -6.23
CA TYR A 60 19.23 -13.17 -5.74
C TYR A 60 20.66 -12.87 -5.26
N ASN A 61 21.16 -11.63 -5.43
CA ASN A 61 22.44 -11.17 -4.85
C ASN A 61 22.27 -10.17 -3.70
N ALA A 62 21.04 -9.77 -3.38
CA ALA A 62 20.76 -8.88 -2.27
C ALA A 62 21.05 -9.56 -0.94
N LYS A 63 21.41 -8.75 0.06
CA LYS A 63 21.55 -9.21 1.44
C LYS A 63 20.22 -9.08 2.17
N ILE A 64 19.88 -10.08 2.97
CA ILE A 64 18.61 -10.15 3.69
C ILE A 64 18.84 -10.45 5.16
N ALA A 65 18.05 -9.80 6.02
CA ALA A 65 18.06 -10.02 7.45
C ALA A 65 16.63 -10.21 7.94
N GLY A 66 16.47 -11.01 9.00
CA GLY A 66 15.16 -11.27 9.60
C GLY A 66 14.93 -10.38 10.82
N VAL A 67 13.81 -9.67 10.84
CA VAL A 67 13.33 -8.96 12.04
C VAL A 67 12.00 -9.55 12.45
N LYS A 68 11.97 -10.24 13.59
CA LYS A 68 10.73 -10.85 14.08
C LYS A 68 10.00 -9.86 14.98
N VAL A 69 8.98 -9.23 14.43
CA VAL A 69 8.06 -8.33 15.16
C VAL A 69 6.79 -9.07 15.64
N LEU A 70 6.40 -10.14 14.94
CA LEU A 70 5.21 -10.93 15.25
C LEU A 70 5.50 -11.99 16.33
N GLY A 71 4.65 -12.04 17.36
CA GLY A 71 4.83 -12.94 18.51
C GLY A 71 3.68 -12.86 19.52
N LYS A 72 3.88 -13.40 20.75
CA LYS A 72 2.82 -13.55 21.78
C LYS A 72 2.13 -12.24 22.20
N ARG A 73 2.76 -11.08 21.98
CA ARG A 73 2.17 -9.73 22.09
C ARG A 73 2.83 -8.81 21.05
N SER A 74 2.12 -8.50 19.96
CA SER A 74 2.46 -7.33 19.14
C SER A 74 1.85 -6.12 19.84
N VAL A 75 2.69 -5.17 20.23
CA VAL A 75 2.28 -3.88 20.79
C VAL A 75 3.02 -2.80 20.03
N ASP A 76 2.44 -1.61 19.93
CA ASP A 76 2.98 -0.48 19.15
C ASP A 76 4.50 -0.25 19.37
N TYR A 77 5.01 -0.45 20.60
CA TYR A 77 6.44 -0.32 20.88
C TYR A 77 7.33 -1.34 20.13
N VAL A 78 6.88 -2.60 20.02
CA VAL A 78 7.63 -3.68 19.35
C VAL A 78 7.65 -3.44 17.83
N GLU A 79 6.50 -3.05 17.27
CA GLU A 79 6.37 -2.66 15.86
C GLU A 79 7.24 -1.46 15.55
N ALA A 80 7.14 -0.39 16.34
CA ALA A 80 7.93 0.82 16.19
C ALA A 80 9.44 0.53 16.19
N LYS A 81 9.92 -0.35 17.10
CA LYS A 81 11.33 -0.77 17.13
C LYS A 81 11.73 -1.51 15.85
N GLY A 82 10.89 -2.42 15.37
CA GLY A 82 11.13 -3.16 14.14
C GLY A 82 11.26 -2.24 12.92
N LEU A 83 10.35 -1.27 12.80
CA LEU A 83 10.29 -0.33 11.69
C LEU A 83 11.53 0.55 11.56
N VAL A 84 12.30 0.77 12.63
CA VAL A 84 13.54 1.58 12.59
C VAL A 84 14.79 0.77 12.95
N TYR A 85 14.67 -0.55 13.03
CA TYR A 85 15.80 -1.39 13.35
C TYR A 85 16.82 -1.34 12.23
N ARG A 86 18.07 -1.01 12.57
CA ARG A 86 19.19 -0.91 11.61
C ARG A 86 18.91 0.00 10.42
N LEU A 87 18.29 1.15 10.65
CA LEU A 87 18.15 2.20 9.62
C LEU A 87 19.48 2.63 8.98
N ASP A 88 20.60 2.38 9.64
CA ASP A 88 21.95 2.61 9.14
C ASP A 88 22.41 1.59 8.08
N LYS A 89 21.75 0.42 8.02
CA LYS A 89 22.08 -0.69 7.11
C LYS A 89 20.94 -1.13 6.20
N PHE A 90 19.69 -0.95 6.61
CA PHE A 90 18.54 -1.45 5.86
C PHE A 90 18.04 -0.40 4.85
N ASP A 91 17.91 -0.84 3.61
CA ASP A 91 17.32 -0.03 2.55
C ASP A 91 15.80 -0.20 2.47
N ILE A 92 15.32 -1.44 2.54
CA ILE A 92 13.92 -1.80 2.32
C ILE A 92 13.43 -2.70 3.46
N TYR A 93 12.24 -2.41 3.97
CA TYR A 93 11.52 -3.21 4.95
C TYR A 93 10.31 -3.84 4.26
N SER A 94 10.33 -5.18 4.10
CA SER A 94 9.22 -5.96 3.57
C SER A 94 8.33 -6.46 4.70
N ASN A 95 7.07 -6.02 4.72
CA ASN A 95 6.14 -6.28 5.81
C ASN A 95 4.88 -6.96 5.28
N SER A 96 4.58 -8.13 5.82
CA SER A 96 3.41 -8.92 5.43
C SER A 96 2.58 -9.22 6.68
N TRP A 97 2.20 -8.14 7.38
CA TRP A 97 1.44 -8.14 8.63
C TRP A 97 0.65 -6.83 8.76
N GLY A 98 -0.39 -6.86 9.58
CA GLY A 98 -1.26 -5.73 9.88
C GLY A 98 -2.35 -6.13 10.87
N PRO A 99 -3.42 -5.33 10.99
CA PRO A 99 -4.62 -5.69 11.74
C PRO A 99 -5.25 -6.99 11.23
N ALA A 100 -6.24 -7.52 11.96
CA ALA A 100 -6.94 -8.71 11.52
C ALA A 100 -7.79 -8.44 10.26
N ASP A 101 -7.59 -9.24 9.22
CA ASP A 101 -8.31 -9.20 7.94
C ASP A 101 -9.73 -9.82 8.04
N ASP A 102 -10.49 -9.45 9.08
CA ASP A 102 -11.77 -10.09 9.43
C ASP A 102 -13.00 -9.37 8.88
N GLY A 103 -12.85 -8.19 8.27
CA GLY A 103 -13.96 -7.35 7.82
C GLY A 103 -14.64 -6.56 8.95
N LEU A 104 -14.09 -6.59 10.17
CA LEU A 104 -14.60 -5.91 11.37
C LEU A 104 -13.58 -4.88 11.88
N THR A 105 -12.32 -5.29 11.93
CA THR A 105 -11.22 -4.57 12.57
C THR A 105 -10.92 -3.28 11.81
N MET A 106 -10.62 -2.21 12.54
CA MET A 106 -10.22 -0.93 11.98
C MET A 106 -9.26 -0.29 12.96
N GLU A 107 -7.97 -0.32 12.63
CA GLU A 107 -6.89 0.00 13.56
C GLU A 107 -5.93 1.02 12.95
N LYS A 108 -5.73 2.13 13.67
CA LYS A 108 -4.77 3.15 13.29
C LYS A 108 -3.36 2.67 13.60
N VAL A 109 -2.39 3.18 12.85
CA VAL A 109 -0.98 3.06 13.26
C VAL A 109 -0.81 3.65 14.65
N GLY A 110 -0.19 2.88 15.54
CA GLY A 110 0.14 3.37 16.88
C GLY A 110 1.11 4.55 16.83
N ARG A 111 1.10 5.38 17.88
CA ARG A 111 1.85 6.64 17.90
C ARG A 111 3.35 6.43 17.74
N MET A 112 3.92 5.40 18.35
CA MET A 112 5.35 5.12 18.23
C MET A 112 5.69 4.63 16.82
N SER A 113 4.85 3.76 16.24
CA SER A 113 5.03 3.28 14.87
C SER A 113 4.92 4.42 13.85
N ALA A 114 4.01 5.36 14.04
CA ALA A 114 3.90 6.56 13.20
C ALA A 114 5.18 7.41 13.22
N LEU A 115 5.76 7.66 14.41
CA LEU A 115 7.04 8.35 14.56
C LEU A 115 8.21 7.56 13.94
N SER A 116 8.15 6.24 14.02
CA SER A 116 9.15 5.34 13.42
C SER A 116 9.12 5.40 11.89
N PHE A 117 7.94 5.41 11.27
CA PHE A 117 7.83 5.60 9.81
C PHE A 117 8.41 6.95 9.38
N GLU A 118 8.03 8.03 10.06
CA GLU A 118 8.56 9.37 9.77
C GLU A 118 10.09 9.40 9.90
N LYS A 119 10.63 8.86 11.02
CA LYS A 119 12.07 8.76 11.23
C LYS A 119 12.75 7.93 10.13
N GLY A 120 12.17 6.80 9.75
CA GLY A 120 12.69 5.93 8.72
C GLY A 120 12.79 6.61 7.35
N CYS A 121 11.73 7.26 6.91
CA CYS A 121 11.69 7.94 5.61
C CYS A 121 12.46 9.27 5.59
N THR A 122 12.73 9.90 6.75
CA THR A 122 13.51 11.15 6.82
C THR A 122 14.99 10.94 7.09
N GLN A 123 15.37 9.89 7.83
CA GLN A 123 16.75 9.67 8.29
C GLN A 123 17.40 8.41 7.69
N GLY A 124 16.60 7.41 7.34
CA GLY A 124 17.09 6.15 6.77
C GLY A 124 17.85 6.36 5.45
N ARG A 125 18.74 5.43 5.12
CA ARG A 125 19.53 5.46 3.87
C ARG A 125 20.25 6.79 3.64
N GLN A 126 20.86 7.34 4.70
CA GLN A 126 21.60 8.62 4.67
C GLN A 126 20.70 9.79 4.21
N GLY A 127 19.45 9.83 4.70
CA GLY A 127 18.48 10.87 4.37
C GLY A 127 17.71 10.65 3.05
N LYS A 128 17.97 9.57 2.32
CA LYS A 128 17.14 9.18 1.14
C LYS A 128 15.79 8.56 1.55
N GLY A 129 15.70 8.11 2.80
CA GLY A 129 14.53 7.48 3.39
C GLY A 129 14.49 5.97 3.15
N ALA A 130 14.29 5.23 4.23
CA ALA A 130 13.95 3.81 4.17
C ALA A 130 12.65 3.59 3.38
N ILE A 131 12.53 2.43 2.74
CA ILE A 131 11.38 2.07 1.93
C ILE A 131 10.58 1.00 2.67
N TYR A 132 9.30 1.26 2.90
CA TYR A 132 8.40 0.33 3.58
C TYR A 132 7.41 -0.25 2.59
N ILE A 133 7.52 -1.55 2.32
CA ILE A 133 6.59 -2.28 1.45
C ILE A 133 5.68 -3.12 2.35
N PHE A 134 4.37 -3.01 2.13
CA PHE A 134 3.34 -3.72 2.89
C PHE A 134 2.47 -4.58 1.97
N ALA A 135 2.10 -5.76 2.44
CA ALA A 135 1.01 -6.53 1.85
C ALA A 135 -0.33 -5.78 2.02
N GLY A 136 -1.20 -5.82 1.01
CA GLY A 136 -2.46 -5.08 1.03
C GLY A 136 -3.62 -5.67 1.83
N GLY A 137 -3.47 -6.85 2.45
CA GLY A 137 -4.53 -7.54 3.21
C GLY A 137 -5.18 -8.72 2.46
N ASN A 138 -5.78 -9.66 3.18
CA ASN A 138 -6.37 -10.91 2.67
C ASN A 138 -7.87 -11.08 3.03
N GLY A 139 -8.52 -10.02 3.50
CA GLY A 139 -9.89 -10.02 4.04
C GLY A 139 -11.01 -9.76 3.03
N ARG A 140 -10.76 -9.73 1.71
CA ARG A 140 -11.83 -9.45 0.75
C ARG A 140 -13.01 -10.44 0.86
N HIS A 141 -12.71 -11.71 1.12
CA HIS A 141 -13.71 -12.76 1.26
C HIS A 141 -14.63 -12.60 2.50
N THR A 142 -14.19 -11.81 3.48
CA THR A 142 -14.97 -11.36 4.65
C THR A 142 -15.54 -9.95 4.46
N ASN A 143 -15.52 -9.42 3.23
CA ASN A 143 -15.91 -8.06 2.88
C ASN A 143 -15.06 -6.97 3.58
N ASP A 144 -13.79 -7.27 3.85
CA ASP A 144 -12.86 -6.25 4.32
C ASP A 144 -12.42 -5.29 3.22
N ASN A 145 -11.90 -4.15 3.65
CA ASN A 145 -11.42 -3.08 2.81
C ASN A 145 -10.14 -2.50 3.42
N CYS A 146 -9.05 -2.49 2.67
CA CYS A 146 -7.76 -2.03 3.19
C CYS A 146 -7.73 -0.53 3.54
N GLY A 147 -8.79 0.24 3.24
CA GLY A 147 -9.06 1.57 3.80
C GLY A 147 -9.26 1.58 5.34
N ALA A 148 -9.48 0.41 5.94
CA ALA A 148 -9.58 0.18 7.38
C ALA A 148 -8.25 -0.25 8.04
N ASP A 149 -7.18 -0.44 7.26
CA ASP A 149 -5.84 -0.74 7.77
C ASP A 149 -4.98 0.55 7.79
N GLY A 150 -4.62 1.00 9.00
CA GLY A 150 -3.78 2.17 9.18
C GLY A 150 -2.37 2.04 8.59
N LEU A 151 -1.79 0.84 8.54
CA LEU A 151 -0.45 0.60 7.98
C LEU A 151 -0.46 0.73 6.46
N VAL A 152 -1.48 0.17 5.79
CA VAL A 152 -1.69 0.34 4.35
C VAL A 152 -1.97 1.81 3.99
N ASN A 153 -2.73 2.52 4.83
CA ASN A 153 -3.07 3.94 4.60
C ASN A 153 -1.98 4.93 5.01
N ASN A 154 -0.93 4.50 5.71
CA ASN A 154 0.15 5.39 6.10
C ASN A 154 0.89 5.96 4.87
N VAL A 155 1.16 7.26 4.84
CA VAL A 155 1.79 7.93 3.68
C VAL A 155 3.22 7.48 3.36
N TYR A 156 3.86 6.77 4.27
CA TYR A 156 5.22 6.24 4.12
C TYR A 156 5.27 4.81 3.57
N THR A 157 4.12 4.13 3.46
CA THR A 157 4.06 2.73 3.03
C THR A 157 3.65 2.58 1.56
N ILE A 158 4.24 1.57 0.92
CA ILE A 158 3.92 1.11 -0.43
C ILE A 158 3.14 -0.19 -0.28
N ALA A 159 1.80 -0.11 -0.39
CA ALA A 159 0.94 -1.28 -0.28
C ALA A 159 0.82 -2.00 -1.63
N ILE A 160 0.97 -3.33 -1.61
CA ILE A 160 0.96 -4.20 -2.79
C ILE A 160 -0.17 -5.21 -2.69
N SER A 161 -1.02 -5.25 -3.71
CA SER A 161 -2.09 -6.24 -3.84
C SER A 161 -1.65 -7.49 -4.62
N SER A 162 -2.50 -8.50 -4.65
CA SER A 162 -2.23 -9.76 -5.35
C SER A 162 -3.00 -9.85 -6.67
N VAL A 163 -2.37 -10.51 -7.64
CA VAL A 163 -3.03 -10.98 -8.86
C VAL A 163 -2.75 -12.46 -9.09
N SER A 164 -3.71 -13.18 -9.67
CA SER A 164 -3.50 -14.57 -10.07
C SER A 164 -2.55 -14.69 -11.27
N GLN A 165 -2.07 -15.91 -11.52
CA GLN A 165 -1.30 -16.27 -12.72
C GLN A 165 -1.95 -15.79 -14.03
N LYS A 166 -3.29 -15.74 -14.08
CA LYS A 166 -4.07 -15.35 -15.27
C LYS A 166 -4.35 -13.86 -15.37
N GLY A 167 -3.72 -13.04 -14.53
CA GLY A 167 -3.96 -11.60 -14.50
C GLY A 167 -5.32 -11.22 -13.90
N LYS A 168 -5.91 -12.07 -13.05
CA LYS A 168 -7.25 -11.86 -12.49
C LYS A 168 -7.22 -11.44 -11.03
N VAL A 169 -8.21 -10.64 -10.65
CA VAL A 169 -8.50 -10.32 -9.24
C VAL A 169 -8.69 -11.63 -8.45
N VAL A 170 -8.05 -11.73 -7.28
CA VAL A 170 -8.12 -12.91 -6.41
C VAL A 170 -9.07 -12.69 -5.24
N TYR A 171 -9.73 -13.76 -4.79
CA TYR A 171 -10.83 -13.71 -3.83
C TYR A 171 -10.46 -13.15 -2.45
N TYR A 172 -9.18 -13.23 -2.06
CA TYR A 172 -8.70 -12.75 -0.77
C TYR A 172 -8.16 -11.32 -0.81
N SER A 173 -7.63 -10.84 -1.95
CA SER A 173 -6.92 -9.56 -1.98
C SER A 173 -7.89 -8.41 -1.74
N GLU A 174 -7.66 -7.68 -0.66
CA GLU A 174 -8.40 -6.46 -0.36
C GLU A 174 -8.13 -5.38 -1.41
N ARG A 175 -9.09 -4.46 -1.50
CA ARG A 175 -9.08 -3.36 -2.45
C ARG A 175 -9.32 -2.04 -1.72
N CYS A 176 -8.56 -1.02 -2.06
CA CYS A 176 -8.73 0.35 -1.56
C CYS A 176 -7.85 1.29 -2.38
N THR A 177 -8.04 2.60 -2.17
CA THR A 177 -7.34 3.64 -2.91
C THR A 177 -5.86 3.81 -2.54
N ALA A 178 -5.38 3.08 -1.53
CA ALA A 178 -4.02 3.13 -1.02
C ALA A 178 -3.06 2.11 -1.67
N ILE A 179 -3.58 1.20 -2.51
CA ILE A 179 -2.77 0.22 -3.24
C ILE A 179 -1.95 0.89 -4.34
N PHE A 180 -0.63 0.73 -4.30
CA PHE A 180 0.27 1.26 -5.32
C PHE A 180 0.26 0.42 -6.60
N ALA A 181 0.37 -0.90 -6.46
CA ALA A 181 0.47 -1.83 -7.58
C ALA A 181 0.11 -3.26 -7.15
N ALA A 182 0.04 -4.16 -8.12
CA ALA A 182 -0.12 -5.58 -7.90
C ALA A 182 1.16 -6.36 -8.24
N ALA A 183 1.37 -7.48 -7.56
CA ALA A 183 2.31 -8.51 -7.95
C ALA A 183 1.64 -9.89 -7.96
N TYR A 184 2.22 -10.82 -8.74
CA TYR A 184 1.69 -12.18 -8.83
C TYR A 184 1.69 -12.86 -7.46
N SER A 185 0.66 -13.67 -7.23
CA SER A 185 0.55 -14.54 -6.06
C SER A 185 -0.31 -15.76 -6.44
N GLY A 186 -0.60 -16.63 -5.46
CA GLY A 186 -1.56 -17.71 -5.66
C GLY A 186 -2.99 -17.17 -5.83
N GLY A 187 -3.79 -17.82 -6.68
CA GLY A 187 -5.19 -17.46 -6.90
C GLY A 187 -6.15 -18.53 -6.37
N ASN A 188 -7.02 -19.02 -7.25
CA ASN A 188 -7.91 -20.13 -6.95
C ASN A 188 -7.13 -21.46 -6.85
N SER A 189 -7.77 -22.54 -6.41
CA SER A 189 -7.14 -23.86 -6.24
C SER A 189 -6.47 -24.43 -7.51
N TYR A 190 -6.83 -23.91 -8.69
CA TYR A 190 -6.29 -24.33 -10.00
C TYR A 190 -5.22 -23.39 -10.55
N ASP A 191 -4.96 -22.25 -9.90
CA ASP A 191 -3.91 -21.33 -10.34
C ASP A 191 -2.59 -21.74 -9.70
N GLU A 192 -1.50 -21.57 -10.45
CA GLU A 192 -0.16 -21.69 -9.89
C GLU A 192 0.02 -20.68 -8.75
N LYS A 193 0.81 -21.06 -7.75
CA LYS A 193 1.15 -20.21 -6.62
C LYS A 193 2.65 -19.92 -6.62
N VAL A 194 3.14 -19.19 -5.61
CA VAL A 194 4.54 -18.76 -5.61
C VAL A 194 5.46 -19.88 -5.13
N ALA A 195 6.51 -20.11 -5.92
CA ALA A 195 7.60 -21.02 -5.59
C ALA A 195 8.67 -20.28 -4.76
N THR A 196 9.01 -20.83 -3.60
CA THR A 196 10.00 -20.26 -2.68
C THR A 196 10.55 -21.33 -1.74
N ILE A 197 11.46 -20.94 -0.84
CA ILE A 197 12.02 -21.78 0.21
C ILE A 197 11.05 -21.92 1.40
N ASP A 198 11.18 -23.00 2.16
CA ASP A 198 10.40 -23.28 3.37
C ASP A 198 11.31 -23.75 4.52
N LEU A 199 10.72 -24.01 5.68
CA LEU A 199 11.42 -24.60 6.82
C LEU A 199 11.96 -25.99 6.50
N ASN A 200 12.81 -26.50 7.39
CA ASN A 200 13.46 -27.81 7.25
C ASN A 200 14.27 -27.96 5.96
N LYS A 201 14.80 -26.85 5.43
CA LYS A 201 15.59 -26.81 4.18
C LYS A 201 14.78 -27.24 2.94
N GLY A 202 13.46 -27.12 3.00
CA GLY A 202 12.55 -27.52 1.93
C GLY A 202 12.23 -26.40 0.95
N CYS A 203 11.54 -26.76 -0.12
CA CYS A 203 10.96 -25.83 -1.08
C CYS A 203 9.43 -25.95 -1.03
N THR A 204 8.72 -24.89 -1.38
CA THR A 204 7.27 -24.93 -1.55
C THR A 204 6.88 -24.24 -2.84
N THR A 205 5.87 -24.75 -3.52
CA THR A 205 5.16 -24.09 -4.63
C THR A 205 3.77 -23.63 -4.19
N GLY A 206 3.51 -23.64 -2.89
CA GLY A 206 2.19 -23.40 -2.31
C GLY A 206 2.00 -22.03 -1.68
N PHE A 207 2.97 -21.12 -1.76
CA PHE A 207 2.91 -19.84 -1.06
C PHE A 207 1.97 -18.86 -1.77
N SER A 208 1.07 -18.23 -1.01
CA SER A 208 -0.01 -17.39 -1.54
C SER A 208 -0.44 -16.32 -0.54
N GLY A 209 -1.35 -15.44 -0.96
CA GLY A 209 -1.77 -14.27 -0.19
C GLY A 209 -1.04 -13.01 -0.68
N THR A 210 -1.52 -11.84 -0.27
CA THR A 210 -0.80 -10.57 -0.48
C THR A 210 0.57 -10.57 0.19
N SER A 211 0.75 -11.46 1.18
CA SER A 211 2.02 -11.79 1.80
C SER A 211 3.11 -12.27 0.84
N ALA A 212 2.76 -12.89 -0.29
CA ALA A 212 3.71 -13.32 -1.33
C ALA A 212 3.93 -12.23 -2.40
N ALA A 213 2.94 -11.35 -2.59
CA ALA A 213 3.06 -10.23 -3.53
C ALA A 213 4.08 -9.16 -3.05
N ALA A 214 4.05 -8.81 -1.75
CA ALA A 214 4.92 -7.79 -1.17
C ALA A 214 6.44 -8.12 -1.25
N PRO A 215 6.89 -9.37 -0.99
CA PRO A 215 8.28 -9.78 -1.18
C PRO A 215 8.74 -9.71 -2.65
N LEU A 216 7.90 -10.09 -3.62
CA LEU A 216 8.22 -9.93 -5.04
C LEU A 216 8.44 -8.46 -5.40
N ALA A 217 7.55 -7.57 -4.94
CA ALA A 217 7.72 -6.14 -5.09
C ALA A 217 9.01 -5.62 -4.43
N THR A 218 9.34 -6.13 -3.25
CA THR A 218 10.58 -5.80 -2.54
C THR A 218 11.81 -6.15 -3.36
N GLY A 219 11.84 -7.33 -3.97
CA GLY A 219 12.93 -7.73 -4.86
C GLY A 219 13.06 -6.80 -6.07
N ILE A 220 11.95 -6.44 -6.72
CA ILE A 220 11.95 -5.50 -7.85
C ILE A 220 12.49 -4.13 -7.44
N VAL A 221 12.07 -3.60 -6.28
CA VAL A 221 12.58 -2.34 -5.76
C VAL A 221 14.07 -2.43 -5.41
N ALA A 222 14.55 -3.57 -4.88
CA ALA A 222 15.97 -3.79 -4.63
C ALA A 222 16.80 -3.71 -5.93
N LEU A 223 16.32 -4.30 -7.03
CA LEU A 223 16.96 -4.17 -8.35
C LEU A 223 16.98 -2.72 -8.84
N ALA A 224 15.90 -1.95 -8.62
CA ALA A 224 15.86 -0.54 -8.99
C ALA A 224 16.85 0.31 -8.17
N LEU A 225 17.00 0.01 -6.86
CA LEU A 225 18.00 0.66 -6.00
C LEU A 225 19.44 0.29 -6.39
N ASP A 226 19.69 -0.95 -6.82
CA ASP A 226 20.99 -1.36 -7.34
C ASP A 226 21.35 -0.59 -8.62
N ALA A 227 20.38 -0.43 -9.52
CA ALA A 227 20.54 0.36 -10.74
C ALA A 227 20.73 1.87 -10.46
N ASN A 228 20.12 2.40 -9.41
CA ASN A 228 20.30 3.79 -9.00
C ASN A 228 20.21 3.97 -7.47
N PRO A 229 21.35 3.99 -6.76
CA PRO A 229 21.37 4.09 -5.30
C PRO A 229 21.04 5.51 -4.79
N LYS A 230 20.78 6.48 -5.68
CA LYS A 230 20.40 7.86 -5.32
C LYS A 230 18.88 8.05 -5.18
N LEU A 231 18.09 7.05 -5.59
CA LEU A 231 16.64 7.08 -5.44
C LEU A 231 16.24 7.25 -3.96
N THR A 232 15.38 8.24 -3.70
CA THR A 232 14.70 8.40 -2.42
C THR A 232 13.49 7.48 -2.31
N TYR A 233 12.91 7.35 -1.12
CA TYR A 233 11.67 6.59 -0.94
C TYR A 233 10.52 7.13 -1.83
N ARG A 234 10.43 8.46 -2.01
CA ARG A 234 9.47 9.11 -2.92
C ARG A 234 9.77 8.83 -4.38
N ASP A 235 11.04 8.78 -4.77
CA ASP A 235 11.40 8.42 -6.14
C ASP A 235 10.91 7.01 -6.50
N VAL A 236 11.03 6.07 -5.57
CA VAL A 236 10.48 4.71 -5.75
C VAL A 236 8.96 4.74 -5.85
N MET A 237 8.27 5.53 -5.02
CA MET A 237 6.81 5.72 -5.13
C MET A 237 6.40 6.31 -6.49
N HIS A 238 7.21 7.18 -7.11
CA HIS A 238 6.97 7.71 -8.45
C HIS A 238 7.35 6.73 -9.58
N LEU A 239 8.35 5.87 -9.37
CA LEU A 239 8.72 4.86 -10.35
C LEU A 239 7.62 3.83 -10.57
N ILE A 240 6.85 3.47 -9.54
CA ILE A 240 5.74 2.51 -9.65
C ILE A 240 4.68 2.94 -10.69
N PRO A 241 3.99 4.09 -10.57
CA PRO A 241 3.00 4.52 -11.56
C PRO A 241 3.61 4.73 -12.96
N MET A 242 4.90 5.07 -13.04
CA MET A 242 5.60 5.27 -14.31
C MET A 242 5.99 3.97 -15.02
N SER A 243 6.08 2.86 -14.29
CA SER A 243 6.59 1.57 -14.77
C SER A 243 5.54 0.46 -14.83
N ALA A 244 4.52 0.51 -13.96
CA ALA A 244 3.50 -0.53 -13.84
C ALA A 244 2.60 -0.62 -15.08
N GLU A 245 2.18 -1.84 -15.39
CA GLU A 245 1.46 -2.16 -16.64
C GLU A 245 0.02 -2.61 -16.39
N VAL A 246 -0.89 -2.08 -17.21
CA VAL A 246 -2.32 -2.45 -17.21
C VAL A 246 -2.58 -3.63 -18.12
N ALA A 247 -1.80 -3.78 -19.21
CA ALA A 247 -2.06 -4.78 -20.24
C ALA A 247 -2.24 -6.21 -19.71
N PRO A 248 -1.41 -6.71 -18.76
CA PRO A 248 -1.59 -8.05 -18.20
C PRO A 248 -2.88 -8.21 -17.36
N LEU A 249 -3.50 -7.10 -16.97
CA LEU A 249 -4.62 -6.99 -16.03
C LEU A 249 -5.89 -6.41 -16.68
N ALA A 250 -5.88 -6.23 -17.99
CA ALA A 250 -6.92 -5.50 -18.71
C ALA A 250 -8.28 -6.21 -18.68
N ASP A 251 -8.27 -7.54 -18.56
CA ASP A 251 -9.48 -8.35 -18.55
C ASP A 251 -10.03 -8.56 -17.13
N ASN A 252 -10.50 -7.50 -16.48
CA ASN A 252 -11.09 -7.56 -15.13
C ASN A 252 -12.38 -6.73 -14.99
N GLY A 253 -13.13 -6.55 -16.07
CA GLY A 253 -14.37 -5.78 -16.05
C GLY A 253 -14.11 -4.27 -15.88
N ASP A 254 -14.95 -3.59 -15.11
CA ASP A 254 -14.95 -2.14 -14.93
C ASP A 254 -14.16 -1.65 -13.71
N ILE A 255 -13.01 -2.27 -13.43
CA ILE A 255 -12.15 -1.88 -12.30
C ILE A 255 -11.13 -0.78 -12.65
N TRP A 256 -10.99 -0.45 -13.94
CA TRP A 256 -10.00 0.48 -14.47
C TRP A 256 -10.63 1.80 -14.90
N TYR A 257 -10.03 2.89 -14.45
CA TYR A 257 -10.36 4.24 -14.91
C TYR A 257 -9.11 5.09 -15.03
N LYS A 258 -9.18 6.10 -15.90
CA LYS A 258 -8.09 7.04 -16.16
C LYS A 258 -8.30 8.28 -15.31
N ASN A 259 -7.30 8.67 -14.54
CA ASN A 259 -7.35 9.87 -13.72
C ASN A 259 -7.12 11.14 -14.56
N GLY A 260 -7.23 12.31 -13.94
CA GLY A 260 -7.08 13.61 -14.59
C GLY A 260 -5.68 13.90 -15.15
N ARG A 261 -4.65 13.16 -14.72
CA ARG A 261 -3.29 13.26 -15.26
C ARG A 261 -3.02 12.27 -16.39
N GLY A 262 -3.89 11.27 -16.57
CA GLY A 262 -3.78 10.24 -17.60
C GLY A 262 -3.28 8.89 -17.11
N PHE A 263 -3.10 8.70 -15.80
CA PHE A 263 -2.77 7.39 -15.23
C PHE A 263 -4.01 6.50 -15.16
N TRP A 264 -3.86 5.24 -15.55
CA TRP A 264 -4.85 4.21 -15.26
C TRP A 264 -4.69 3.73 -13.81
N VAL A 265 -5.80 3.67 -13.09
CA VAL A 265 -5.85 3.33 -11.67
C VAL A 265 -7.00 2.37 -11.37
N SER A 266 -6.84 1.59 -10.31
CA SER A 266 -7.81 0.60 -9.84
C SER A 266 -7.70 0.42 -8.32
N ASN A 267 -8.84 0.27 -7.64
CA ASN A 267 -8.84 -0.11 -6.22
C ASN A 267 -8.22 -1.49 -5.98
N ASP A 268 -8.30 -2.39 -6.96
CA ASP A 268 -7.80 -3.77 -6.84
C ASP A 268 -6.30 -3.86 -7.17
N PHE A 269 -5.81 -3.07 -8.13
CA PHE A 269 -4.46 -3.21 -8.69
C PHE A 269 -3.60 -1.94 -8.64
N GLY A 270 -4.07 -0.86 -8.02
CA GLY A 270 -3.36 0.42 -8.01
C GLY A 270 -3.09 0.89 -9.44
N PHE A 271 -1.82 1.17 -9.75
CA PHE A 271 -1.38 1.59 -11.08
C PHE A 271 -1.15 0.46 -12.10
N GLY A 272 -1.27 -0.81 -11.69
CA GLY A 272 -1.01 -1.96 -12.58
C GLY A 272 -0.14 -3.04 -11.96
N LEU A 273 0.23 -4.00 -12.79
CA LEU A 273 1.20 -5.03 -12.46
C LEU A 273 2.60 -4.42 -12.41
N LEU A 274 3.37 -4.69 -11.36
CA LEU A 274 4.77 -4.30 -11.30
C LEU A 274 5.56 -4.89 -12.47
N ASN A 275 6.33 -4.03 -13.15
CA ASN A 275 7.21 -4.43 -14.23
C ASN A 275 8.66 -4.08 -13.86
N GLY A 276 9.44 -5.11 -13.50
CA GLY A 276 10.81 -4.95 -13.03
C GLY A 276 11.76 -4.39 -14.08
N GLU A 277 11.62 -4.81 -15.34
CA GLU A 277 12.45 -4.28 -16.44
C GLU A 277 12.19 -2.79 -16.64
N ASN A 278 10.92 -2.38 -16.75
CA ASN A 278 10.55 -0.98 -16.90
C ASN A 278 11.03 -0.15 -15.72
N MET A 279 10.84 -0.64 -14.48
CA MET A 279 11.25 0.09 -13.28
C MET A 279 12.77 0.29 -13.24
N VAL A 280 13.56 -0.75 -13.51
CA VAL A 280 15.03 -0.67 -13.55
C VAL A 280 15.52 0.23 -14.67
N ASN A 281 14.92 0.17 -15.85
CA ASN A 281 15.32 1.01 -16.98
C ASN A 281 15.00 2.50 -16.74
N LEU A 282 13.86 2.80 -16.12
CA LEU A 282 13.54 4.16 -15.68
C LEU A 282 14.50 4.63 -14.57
N ALA A 283 14.81 3.76 -13.59
CA ALA A 283 15.71 4.08 -12.48
C ALA A 283 17.08 4.58 -12.96
N LYS A 284 17.67 3.95 -13.99
CA LYS A 284 18.99 4.29 -14.55
C LYS A 284 19.10 5.75 -15.02
N THR A 285 18.00 6.33 -15.49
CA THR A 285 17.95 7.71 -16.03
C THR A 285 17.11 8.64 -15.17
N TRP A 286 16.68 8.18 -14.00
CA TRP A 286 15.75 8.90 -13.13
C TRP A 286 16.39 10.17 -12.57
N LYS A 287 15.61 11.26 -12.62
CA LYS A 287 15.92 12.50 -11.92
C LYS A 287 15.04 12.58 -10.69
N ASN A 288 15.68 12.74 -9.52
CA ASN A 288 14.96 12.79 -8.26
C ASN A 288 13.85 13.84 -8.28
N VAL A 289 12.72 13.51 -7.67
CA VAL A 289 11.56 14.38 -7.64
C VAL A 289 11.83 15.64 -6.82
N PRO A 290 11.13 16.75 -7.10
CA PRO A 290 11.25 17.97 -6.32
C PRO A 290 10.93 17.79 -4.83
N LYS A 291 11.23 18.82 -4.04
CA LYS A 291 10.94 18.85 -2.61
C LYS A 291 9.46 18.54 -2.35
N LYS A 292 9.19 17.66 -1.38
CA LYS A 292 7.84 17.37 -0.89
C LYS A 292 7.25 18.60 -0.21
N ASN A 293 6.02 18.93 -0.57
CA ASN A 293 5.16 19.87 0.12
C ASN A 293 3.93 19.13 0.68
N THR A 294 3.37 19.70 1.75
CA THR A 294 2.14 19.21 2.38
C THR A 294 1.21 20.41 2.59
N CYS A 295 0.01 20.35 2.02
CA CYS A 295 -1.03 21.35 2.24
C CYS A 295 -2.19 20.70 3.02
N ILE A 296 -2.60 21.34 4.12
CA ILE A 296 -3.69 20.84 4.98
C ILE A 296 -4.90 21.76 4.80
N VAL A 297 -6.05 21.17 4.48
CA VAL A 297 -7.33 21.87 4.30
C VAL A 297 -8.32 21.31 5.31
N SER A 298 -8.71 22.12 6.29
CA SER A 298 -9.76 21.76 7.24
C SER A 298 -11.12 22.13 6.66
N VAL A 299 -11.98 21.14 6.49
CA VAL A 299 -13.37 21.29 6.04
C VAL A 299 -14.26 21.10 7.28
N LYS A 300 -14.53 22.20 7.96
CA LYS A 300 -15.51 22.21 9.06
C LYS A 300 -16.89 22.44 8.48
N LEU A 301 -17.83 21.58 8.83
CA LEU A 301 -19.22 21.74 8.44
C LEU A 301 -19.85 22.74 9.43
N ASP A 302 -20.43 23.82 8.93
CA ASP A 302 -21.13 24.81 9.76
C ASP A 302 -22.25 24.17 10.60
N ASN A 303 -22.88 23.12 10.04
CA ASN A 303 -23.78 22.22 10.75
C ASN A 303 -23.41 20.76 10.42
N PRO A 304 -23.27 19.87 11.43
CA PRO A 304 -23.14 18.44 11.20
C PRO A 304 -24.23 17.91 10.25
N GLN A 305 -23.84 17.14 9.23
CA GLN A 305 -24.79 16.59 8.26
C GLN A 305 -25.43 15.34 8.84
N TYR A 306 -26.74 15.41 9.12
CA TYR A 306 -27.52 14.27 9.58
C TYR A 306 -27.73 13.27 8.44
N ILE A 307 -27.54 11.99 8.74
CA ILE A 307 -27.75 10.89 7.79
C ILE A 307 -28.53 9.75 8.46
N THR A 308 -29.47 9.16 7.72
CA THR A 308 -30.20 7.95 8.11
C THR A 308 -29.93 6.80 7.12
N VAL A 309 -30.46 5.61 7.42
CA VAL A 309 -30.28 4.41 6.58
C VAL A 309 -30.73 4.69 5.14
N GLY A 310 -29.81 4.47 4.20
CA GLY A 310 -29.99 4.66 2.76
C GLY A 310 -29.59 6.05 2.26
N GLU A 311 -29.44 7.04 3.15
CA GLU A 311 -29.13 8.42 2.78
C GLU A 311 -27.64 8.64 2.54
N THR A 312 -27.36 9.72 1.80
CA THR A 312 -26.00 10.15 1.44
C THR A 312 -25.84 11.63 1.79
N ALA A 313 -24.80 11.95 2.53
CA ALA A 313 -24.32 13.32 2.69
C ALA A 313 -23.33 13.65 1.59
N ASN A 314 -23.58 14.74 0.87
CA ASN A 314 -22.69 15.26 -0.17
C ASN A 314 -22.08 16.56 0.33
N ILE A 315 -20.76 16.57 0.49
CA ILE A 315 -20.00 17.70 1.00
C ILE A 315 -19.12 18.22 -0.14
N GLU A 316 -19.32 19.46 -0.56
CA GLU A 316 -18.46 20.14 -1.51
C GLU A 316 -17.56 21.14 -0.78
N PHE A 317 -16.29 21.19 -1.13
CA PHE A 317 -15.38 22.23 -0.66
C PHE A 317 -14.47 22.73 -1.79
N GLN A 318 -14.17 24.03 -1.75
CA GLN A 318 -13.24 24.67 -2.67
C GLN A 318 -11.88 24.81 -1.99
N THR A 319 -10.80 24.60 -2.74
CA THR A 319 -9.45 24.83 -2.23
C THR A 319 -8.53 25.38 -3.29
N VAL A 320 -7.62 26.25 -2.87
CA VAL A 320 -6.47 26.68 -3.68
C VAL A 320 -5.25 25.80 -3.44
N ALA A 321 -5.35 24.74 -2.62
CA ALA A 321 -4.27 23.82 -2.28
C ALA A 321 -2.98 24.54 -1.84
N CYS A 322 -3.16 25.53 -0.96
CA CYS A 322 -2.11 26.38 -0.41
C CYS A 322 -1.30 27.13 -1.47
N GLN A 323 -1.80 27.28 -2.71
CA GLN A 323 -1.10 27.99 -3.81
C GLN A 323 -1.00 29.51 -3.58
N ASP A 324 -1.84 30.04 -2.71
CA ASP A 324 -1.75 31.39 -2.15
C ASP A 324 -0.52 31.55 -1.23
N THR A 325 -0.03 30.45 -0.65
CA THR A 325 1.22 30.42 0.11
C THR A 325 2.36 29.93 -0.78
N THR A 326 3.50 30.63 -0.81
CA THR A 326 4.60 30.21 -1.68
C THR A 326 5.33 28.95 -1.20
N LYS A 327 5.21 28.61 0.10
CA LYS A 327 5.99 27.57 0.77
C LYS A 327 5.36 26.17 0.69
N ASP A 328 4.05 26.06 0.89
CA ASP A 328 3.36 24.78 1.07
C ASP A 328 2.45 24.40 -0.11
N ALA A 329 2.47 25.22 -1.18
CA ALA A 329 1.71 24.97 -2.40
C ALA A 329 1.93 23.56 -2.97
N VAL A 330 0.84 22.90 -3.35
CA VAL A 330 0.88 21.63 -4.09
C VAL A 330 0.23 21.84 -5.46
N HIS A 331 0.98 21.57 -6.53
CA HIS A 331 0.52 21.66 -7.91
C HIS A 331 0.40 20.29 -8.56
N TYR A 332 1.20 19.32 -8.10
CA TYR A 332 1.23 17.96 -8.62
C TYR A 332 1.10 17.00 -7.44
N LEU A 333 -0.06 16.37 -7.34
CA LEU A 333 -0.35 15.44 -6.26
C LEU A 333 0.53 14.19 -6.30
N GLU A 334 0.90 13.72 -5.13
CA GLU A 334 1.41 12.37 -4.88
C GLU A 334 0.32 11.59 -4.16
N GLN A 335 -0.03 12.01 -2.94
CA GLN A 335 -0.97 11.30 -2.08
C GLN A 335 -1.98 12.29 -1.51
N VAL A 336 -3.23 11.85 -1.34
CA VAL A 336 -4.26 12.62 -0.63
C VAL A 336 -4.72 11.79 0.57
N GLU A 337 -4.69 12.37 1.76
CA GLU A 337 -5.29 11.77 2.96
C GLU A 337 -6.60 12.48 3.29
N VAL A 338 -7.67 11.70 3.49
CA VAL A 338 -8.95 12.18 3.98
C VAL A 338 -9.13 11.68 5.40
N THR A 339 -8.95 12.57 6.36
CA THR A 339 -9.19 12.29 7.78
C THR A 339 -10.61 12.69 8.11
N SER A 340 -11.42 11.74 8.59
CA SER A 340 -12.87 11.93 8.76
C SER A 340 -13.35 11.62 10.17
N THR A 341 -14.34 12.37 10.63
CA THR A 341 -15.09 12.07 11.85
C THR A 341 -16.57 11.95 11.53
N VAL A 342 -17.11 10.75 11.68
CA VAL A 342 -18.50 10.38 11.39
C VAL A 342 -19.05 9.58 12.56
N GLN A 343 -20.08 10.10 13.22
CA GLN A 343 -20.78 9.37 14.27
C GLN A 343 -21.89 8.55 13.63
N TYR A 344 -21.81 7.21 13.70
CA TYR A 344 -22.86 6.34 13.18
C TYR A 344 -22.84 4.99 13.92
N PRO A 345 -24.00 4.48 14.40
CA PRO A 345 -24.04 3.31 15.30
C PRO A 345 -23.78 1.96 14.61
N TYR A 346 -23.40 1.97 13.33
CA TYR A 346 -23.02 0.80 12.53
C TYR A 346 -21.92 1.19 11.54
N ARG A 347 -20.66 1.21 11.99
CA ARG A 347 -19.52 1.70 11.21
C ARG A 347 -19.40 1.01 9.85
N GLY A 348 -19.63 -0.30 9.78
CA GLY A 348 -19.60 -1.08 8.53
C GLY A 348 -20.64 -0.69 7.49
N ALA A 349 -21.70 0.03 7.87
CA ALA A 349 -22.67 0.57 6.93
C ALA A 349 -22.13 1.79 6.15
N LEU A 350 -21.09 2.46 6.65
CA LEU A 350 -20.55 3.65 6.04
C LEU A 350 -19.73 3.28 4.78
N SER A 351 -19.99 3.98 3.69
CA SER A 351 -19.08 4.03 2.54
C SER A 351 -18.72 5.47 2.23
N MET A 352 -17.53 5.70 1.72
CA MET A 352 -17.01 7.03 1.44
C MET A 352 -16.37 7.11 0.06
N THR A 353 -16.70 8.16 -0.69
CA THR A 353 -16.02 8.46 -1.94
C THR A 353 -15.53 9.91 -1.97
N LEU A 354 -14.45 10.14 -2.70
CA LEU A 354 -13.86 11.45 -2.95
C LEU A 354 -13.78 11.68 -4.45
N LYS A 355 -14.14 12.86 -4.92
CA LYS A 355 -13.99 13.26 -6.32
C LYS A 355 -13.16 14.52 -6.41
N SER A 356 -12.13 14.48 -7.25
CA SER A 356 -11.22 15.61 -7.46
C SER A 356 -11.77 16.64 -8.45
N PRO A 357 -11.18 17.84 -8.53
CA PRO A 357 -11.52 18.87 -9.51
C PRO A 357 -11.41 18.37 -10.96
N ALA A 358 -10.53 17.39 -11.22
CA ALA A 358 -10.37 16.78 -12.53
C ALA A 358 -11.42 15.69 -12.83
N GLY A 359 -12.34 15.41 -11.90
CA GLY A 359 -13.41 14.43 -12.05
C GLY A 359 -13.03 13.00 -11.62
N THR A 360 -11.82 12.78 -11.10
CA THR A 360 -11.38 11.45 -10.67
C THR A 360 -12.08 11.04 -9.38
N LYS A 361 -12.88 9.97 -9.44
CA LYS A 361 -13.60 9.40 -8.29
C LYS A 361 -12.78 8.30 -7.61
N SER A 362 -12.57 8.43 -6.31
CA SER A 362 -11.88 7.49 -5.43
C SER A 362 -12.87 6.90 -4.43
N THR A 363 -13.11 5.59 -4.47
CA THR A 363 -13.86 4.90 -3.40
C THR A 363 -12.92 4.62 -2.24
N LEU A 364 -12.95 5.49 -1.24
CA LEU A 364 -12.04 5.48 -0.08
C LEU A 364 -12.36 4.33 0.88
N LEU A 365 -13.65 4.13 1.16
CA LEU A 365 -14.15 3.07 2.04
C LEU A 365 -15.39 2.45 1.43
N GLU A 366 -15.41 1.13 1.38
CA GLU A 366 -16.58 0.35 0.97
C GLU A 366 -17.34 -0.14 2.20
N THR A 367 -18.62 -0.49 1.98
CA THR A 367 -19.44 -1.12 3.01
C THR A 367 -18.79 -2.43 3.50
N ARG A 368 -18.66 -2.58 4.82
CA ARG A 368 -18.14 -3.78 5.48
C ARG A 368 -19.22 -4.41 6.36
N PRO A 369 -20.05 -5.33 5.82
CA PRO A 369 -21.27 -5.79 6.50
C PRO A 369 -21.05 -6.47 7.87
N LEU A 370 -19.86 -6.99 8.14
CA LEU A 370 -19.53 -7.64 9.40
C LEU A 370 -19.17 -6.64 10.51
N ASP A 371 -18.73 -5.43 10.15
CA ASP A 371 -18.34 -4.38 11.10
C ASP A 371 -19.55 -3.71 11.76
N SER A 372 -19.88 -4.19 12.95
CA SER A 372 -20.97 -3.70 13.79
C SER A 372 -20.51 -2.71 14.88
N ASN A 373 -19.29 -2.17 14.78
CA ASN A 373 -18.81 -1.17 15.74
C ASN A 373 -19.72 0.07 15.74
N LYS A 374 -19.96 0.63 16.94
CA LYS A 374 -20.95 1.70 17.17
C LYS A 374 -20.36 3.10 17.23
N ASP A 375 -19.04 3.22 17.14
CA ASP A 375 -18.31 4.48 17.33
C ASP A 375 -18.17 5.28 16.03
N GLY A 376 -18.50 4.67 14.88
CA GLY A 376 -18.33 5.26 13.56
C GLY A 376 -16.85 5.52 13.23
N LEU A 377 -16.57 6.58 12.48
CA LEU A 377 -15.22 7.01 12.14
C LEU A 377 -14.77 8.11 13.11
N LYS A 378 -13.61 7.95 13.73
CA LYS A 378 -13.04 8.94 14.65
C LYS A 378 -11.69 9.38 14.16
N GLU A 379 -11.61 10.58 13.57
CA GLU A 379 -10.38 11.15 12.98
C GLU A 379 -9.64 10.11 12.13
N TRP A 380 -10.37 9.35 11.31
CA TRP A 380 -9.83 8.20 10.59
C TRP A 380 -9.23 8.63 9.24
N PRO A 381 -7.90 8.45 9.02
CA PRO A 381 -7.26 8.81 7.76
C PRO A 381 -7.39 7.69 6.73
N ILE A 382 -7.84 8.03 5.52
CA ILE A 382 -7.80 7.15 4.36
C ILE A 382 -6.97 7.81 3.26
N LYS A 383 -6.00 7.08 2.72
CA LYS A 383 -5.11 7.55 1.65
C LYS A 383 -5.70 7.17 0.28
N THR A 384 -5.65 8.10 -0.67
CA THR A 384 -5.85 7.81 -2.09
C THR A 384 -4.64 8.19 -2.93
N LEU A 385 -4.28 7.28 -3.83
CA LEU A 385 -3.26 7.44 -4.87
C LEU A 385 -3.88 7.76 -6.24
N HIS A 386 -5.20 7.70 -6.36
CA HIS A 386 -5.84 7.79 -7.68
C HIS A 386 -5.73 9.18 -8.30
N ASN A 387 -5.47 10.20 -7.50
CA ASN A 387 -5.27 11.57 -7.95
C ASN A 387 -3.79 11.89 -8.28
N TRP A 388 -2.92 10.88 -8.36
CA TRP A 388 -1.49 11.08 -8.62
C TRP A 388 -1.22 11.91 -9.87
N GLY A 389 -0.46 12.97 -9.69
CA GLY A 389 -0.05 13.95 -10.68
C GLY A 389 -1.12 14.99 -11.06
N GLU A 390 -2.33 14.93 -10.51
CA GLU A 390 -3.36 15.95 -10.73
C GLU A 390 -3.04 17.26 -10.02
N ASN A 391 -3.62 18.36 -10.51
CA ASN A 391 -3.63 19.63 -9.80
C ASN A 391 -4.78 19.64 -8.79
N PRO A 392 -4.51 19.80 -7.48
CA PRO A 392 -5.54 19.75 -6.44
C PRO A 392 -6.41 21.01 -6.34
N LYS A 393 -6.10 22.08 -7.06
CA LYS A 393 -6.88 23.32 -7.01
C LYS A 393 -8.25 23.15 -7.65
N GLY A 394 -9.28 23.60 -6.93
CA GLY A 394 -10.66 23.66 -7.39
C GLY A 394 -11.61 22.98 -6.42
N THR A 395 -12.69 22.45 -6.99
CA THR A 395 -13.81 21.85 -6.28
C THR A 395 -13.58 20.38 -6.00
N TRP A 396 -13.70 19.98 -4.75
CA TRP A 396 -13.70 18.59 -4.34
C TRP A 396 -15.06 18.23 -3.76
N GLU A 397 -15.49 16.99 -4.02
CA GLU A 397 -16.74 16.44 -3.48
C GLU A 397 -16.43 15.20 -2.63
N ILE A 398 -16.99 15.13 -1.43
CA ILE A 398 -16.96 13.96 -0.55
C ILE A 398 -18.39 13.45 -0.40
N GLU A 399 -18.61 12.18 -0.72
CA GLU A 399 -19.87 11.50 -0.49
C GLU A 399 -19.70 10.53 0.69
N VAL A 400 -20.50 10.69 1.74
CA VAL A 400 -20.61 9.71 2.84
C VAL A 400 -22.00 9.12 2.81
N LYS A 401 -22.09 7.80 2.66
CA LYS A 401 -23.36 7.09 2.58
C LYS A 401 -23.52 6.13 3.75
N ALA A 402 -24.70 6.18 4.37
CA ALA A 402 -25.14 5.21 5.35
C ALA A 402 -25.90 4.09 4.63
N ASN A 403 -25.20 3.03 4.22
CA ASN A 403 -25.82 1.97 3.41
C ASN A 403 -26.83 1.13 4.21
N SER A 404 -27.83 0.62 3.49
CA SER A 404 -28.77 -0.35 4.03
C SER A 404 -28.08 -1.70 4.20
N LEU A 405 -28.01 -2.20 5.44
CA LEU A 405 -27.50 -3.51 5.79
C LEU A 405 -28.57 -4.36 6.47
N THR A 406 -28.53 -5.67 6.26
CA THR A 406 -29.41 -6.61 6.95
C THR A 406 -29.25 -6.46 8.46
N GLY A 407 -30.36 -6.24 9.18
CA GLY A 407 -30.35 -6.06 10.63
C GLY A 407 -30.14 -4.62 11.11
N VAL A 408 -29.76 -3.68 10.22
CA VAL A 408 -29.66 -2.25 10.55
C VAL A 408 -31.01 -1.59 10.25
N LYS A 409 -31.79 -1.27 11.28
CA LYS A 409 -33.09 -0.60 11.17
C LYS A 409 -33.08 0.70 11.94
N ALA A 410 -33.57 1.78 11.33
CA ALA A 410 -33.73 3.10 11.97
C ALA A 410 -32.44 3.66 12.61
N ALA A 411 -31.27 3.32 12.05
CA ALA A 411 -30.01 3.93 12.45
C ALA A 411 -29.90 5.35 11.87
N SER A 412 -29.27 6.23 12.63
CA SER A 412 -28.95 7.58 12.19
C SER A 412 -27.68 8.08 12.85
N GLY A 413 -27.09 9.12 12.27
CA GLY A 413 -25.86 9.69 12.76
C GLY A 413 -25.50 10.99 12.05
N TYR A 414 -24.27 11.44 12.25
CA TYR A 414 -23.80 12.73 11.79
C TYR A 414 -22.41 12.65 11.17
N VAL A 415 -22.25 13.26 10.01
CA VAL A 415 -20.94 13.60 9.45
C VAL A 415 -20.52 14.93 10.06
N LEU A 416 -19.37 14.97 10.73
CA LEU A 416 -18.97 16.12 11.54
C LEU A 416 -17.95 17.02 10.83
N GLU A 417 -16.82 16.44 10.44
CA GLU A 417 -15.71 17.21 9.89
C GLU A 417 -14.78 16.34 9.04
N PHE A 418 -14.05 17.00 8.15
CA PHE A 418 -12.97 16.42 7.38
C PHE A 418 -11.71 17.28 7.47
N THR A 419 -10.56 16.62 7.45
CA THR A 419 -9.28 17.25 7.14
C THR A 419 -8.68 16.56 5.92
N ILE A 420 -8.38 17.35 4.90
CA ILE A 420 -7.82 16.87 3.64
C ILE A 420 -6.36 17.30 3.59
N THR A 421 -5.46 16.32 3.54
CA THR A 421 -4.02 16.57 3.44
C THR A 421 -3.56 16.20 2.03
N PHE A 422 -3.10 17.22 1.28
CA PHE A 422 -2.48 17.03 -0.02
C PHE A 422 -0.97 16.92 0.15
N HIS A 423 -0.39 15.81 -0.29
CA HIS A 423 1.04 15.65 -0.43
C HIS A 423 1.42 15.73 -1.90
N GLY A 424 2.54 16.39 -2.20
CA GLY A 424 3.03 16.42 -3.56
C GLY A 424 4.15 17.42 -3.75
N THR A 425 4.22 17.98 -4.94
CA THR A 425 5.25 18.95 -5.33
C THR A 425 4.63 20.23 -5.87
N LYS A 426 5.34 21.33 -5.67
CA LYS A 426 5.05 22.61 -6.32
C LYS A 426 5.62 22.64 -7.74
N ASP A 427 6.87 22.24 -7.88
CA ASP A 427 7.57 22.17 -9.16
C ASP A 427 7.24 20.87 -9.87
N MET A 428 7.17 20.89 -11.20
CA MET A 428 6.84 19.71 -11.99
C MET A 428 7.95 18.66 -11.91
N PRO A 429 7.65 17.40 -11.51
CA PRO A 429 8.59 16.30 -11.65
C PRO A 429 9.04 16.09 -13.09
N ALA A 430 10.34 15.85 -13.32
CA ALA A 430 10.91 15.80 -14.67
C ALA A 430 10.27 14.75 -15.59
N HIS A 431 9.87 13.60 -15.03
CA HIS A 431 9.26 12.50 -15.78
C HIS A 431 7.87 12.83 -16.32
N TYR A 432 7.20 13.87 -15.80
CA TYR A 432 5.90 14.31 -16.30
C TYR A 432 5.96 15.03 -17.65
N ALA A 433 7.14 15.47 -18.10
CA ALA A 433 7.29 16.11 -19.40
C ALA A 433 7.00 15.16 -20.58
N GLN A 434 7.23 13.86 -20.41
CA GLN A 434 7.02 12.85 -21.46
C GLN A 434 5.70 12.10 -21.33
N GLY A 435 4.97 12.29 -20.22
CA GLY A 435 3.77 11.54 -19.89
C GLY A 435 4.04 10.05 -19.60
N ARG A 436 2.99 9.31 -19.25
CA ARG A 436 3.04 7.85 -19.06
C ARG A 436 2.69 7.14 -20.38
N LYS A 437 3.48 6.13 -20.76
CA LYS A 437 3.30 5.32 -21.99
C LYS A 437 3.07 3.86 -21.66
N TYR A 438 1.84 3.38 -21.81
CA TYR A 438 1.49 1.99 -21.52
C TYR A 438 1.80 1.06 -22.69
N SER A 439 2.02 -0.22 -22.39
CA SER A 439 1.94 -1.27 -23.41
C SER A 439 0.53 -1.31 -24.00
N ALA A 440 0.39 -1.75 -25.26
CA ALA A 440 -0.92 -1.80 -25.90
C ALA A 440 -1.90 -2.73 -25.16
N PHE A 441 -3.12 -2.26 -24.88
CA PHE A 441 -4.16 -3.09 -24.27
C PHE A 441 -5.57 -2.68 -24.67
N ARG A 442 -6.52 -3.58 -24.39
CA ARG A 442 -7.96 -3.36 -24.49
C ARG A 442 -8.64 -3.86 -23.22
N LEU A 443 -9.36 -2.97 -22.54
CA LEU A 443 -10.15 -3.28 -21.35
C LEU A 443 -11.42 -4.05 -21.73
N SER A 444 -11.98 -4.78 -20.76
CA SER A 444 -13.25 -5.52 -20.95
C SER A 444 -14.41 -4.63 -21.42
N ASN A 445 -14.41 -3.34 -21.07
CA ASN A 445 -15.39 -2.35 -21.53
C ASN A 445 -15.07 -1.69 -22.89
N GLY A 446 -14.06 -2.20 -23.60
CA GLY A 446 -13.70 -1.77 -24.94
C GLY A 446 -12.76 -0.58 -25.02
N LYS A 447 -12.47 0.12 -23.92
CA LYS A 447 -11.46 1.20 -23.89
C LYS A 447 -10.06 0.64 -24.17
N THR A 448 -9.24 1.38 -24.89
CA THR A 448 -7.87 0.97 -25.25
C THR A 448 -6.82 1.91 -24.66
N SER A 449 -5.58 1.45 -24.58
CA SER A 449 -4.44 2.36 -24.49
C SER A 449 -4.37 3.20 -25.77
N GLU A 450 -4.52 4.51 -25.66
CA GLU A 450 -4.13 5.42 -26.74
C GLU A 450 -2.61 5.25 -26.96
N VAL A 451 -2.21 4.89 -28.19
CA VAL A 451 -0.81 4.65 -28.58
C VAL A 451 -0.06 5.96 -28.73
#